data_AF-A0AAD5QQ01-F1
#
_entry.id   AF-A0AAD5QQ01-F1
#
_cell.length_a   1.000
_cell.length_b   1.000
_cell.length_c   1.000
_cell.angle_alpha   90.00
_cell.angle_beta   90.00
_cell.angle_gamma   90.00
#
_symmetry.space_group_name_H-M   'P 1'
#
loop_
_entity.id
_entity.type
_entity.pdbx_description
1 polymer ?
#
loop_
_entity_poly.entity_id
_entity_poly.type
_entity_poly.pdbx_seq_one_letter_code
_entity_poly.pdbx_strand_id
1 'polypeptide(L)'
;MLTDKNVTAIVREMVIDLLLKNLMHMDGGIPRGWSWKFVEDQGLLSLLDVASQIPEQCDYPVSHETRQHVAICLQRLDEDMVFDSKRLIYKEKVDKVFNNLMASAVNNKEDHKARIKLASLLITLLQGPVDTGVNLVTNDQVTAVMLEMASSSDRLMQSVAAELIVMTVVKHERATSILKVGLPVLRKLYESDDENVKVRALGLCKCAAAGGDDASRATMNEGASLKLARTCKKFLLDYDKYSIEVRRFACEGLSYLSLDADVKEWITEDSLLLRALFCLAQSAGALSYTLATIYVNLTNSFDKPEVNEEMVKLAQFAKHHVPEVHPKDTDDYVEKRVRSLVEEGAVAACVAISKTESHKALELLAR
;
A
#
# COMPACT_ATOMS: atom_id res chain seq x y z
N MET A 1 13.72 -16.50 16.90
CA MET A 1 12.54 -15.68 17.24
C MET A 1 11.72 -15.31 16.01
N LEU A 2 12.30 -14.79 14.93
CA LEU A 2 11.56 -14.39 13.72
C LEU A 2 10.57 -15.45 13.20
N THR A 3 10.96 -16.73 13.19
CA THR A 3 10.14 -17.84 12.65
C THR A 3 9.73 -18.86 13.72
N ASP A 4 9.92 -18.54 15.01
CA ASP A 4 9.59 -19.46 16.11
C ASP A 4 8.07 -19.47 16.36
N LYS A 5 7.45 -20.64 16.34
CA LYS A 5 6.00 -20.82 16.50
C LYS A 5 5.48 -20.39 17.87
N ASN A 6 6.34 -20.38 18.89
CA ASN A 6 5.97 -20.01 20.25
C ASN A 6 6.01 -18.49 20.49
N VAL A 7 6.56 -17.72 19.55
CA VAL A 7 6.64 -16.26 19.65
C VAL A 7 5.37 -15.63 19.08
N THR A 8 4.72 -14.78 19.87
CA THR A 8 3.49 -14.06 19.49
C THR A 8 3.74 -13.07 18.35
N ALA A 9 2.67 -12.66 17.64
CA ALA A 9 2.76 -11.69 16.55
C ALA A 9 3.41 -10.36 17.00
N ILE A 10 2.96 -9.81 18.13
CA ILE A 10 3.47 -8.55 18.71
C ILE A 10 4.97 -8.64 18.99
N VAL A 11 5.42 -9.72 19.63
CA VAL A 11 6.85 -9.87 19.96
C VAL A 11 7.68 -9.99 18.67
N ARG A 12 7.14 -10.63 17.63
CA ARG A 12 7.82 -10.74 16.33
C ARG A 12 7.91 -9.40 15.62
N GLU A 13 6.86 -8.60 15.63
CA GLU A 13 6.86 -7.22 15.13
C GLU A 13 7.93 -6.38 15.85
N MET A 14 7.99 -6.46 17.18
CA MET A 14 9.03 -5.79 17.97
C MET A 14 10.45 -6.26 17.62
N VAL A 15 10.64 -7.56 17.35
CA VAL A 15 11.94 -8.09 16.91
C VAL A 15 12.32 -7.53 15.54
N ILE A 16 11.37 -7.43 14.62
CA ILE A 16 11.59 -6.83 13.29
C ILE A 16 11.95 -5.35 13.44
N ASP A 17 11.26 -4.60 14.29
CA ASP A 17 11.57 -3.19 14.55
C ASP A 17 12.93 -3.00 15.22
N LEU A 18 13.32 -3.93 16.11
CA LEU A 18 14.65 -3.92 16.72
C LEU A 18 15.73 -4.09 15.63
N LEU A 19 15.53 -5.01 14.69
CA LEU A 19 16.43 -5.15 13.54
C LEU A 19 16.43 -3.90 12.68
N LEU A 20 15.26 -3.39 12.29
CA LEU A 20 15.12 -2.17 11.50
C LEU A 20 15.91 -1.00 12.11
N LYS A 21 15.73 -0.73 13.40
CA LYS A 21 16.36 0.43 14.10
C LYS A 21 17.84 0.28 14.36
N ASN A 22 18.34 -0.95 14.50
CA ASN A 22 19.69 -1.18 15.02
C ASN A 22 20.62 -1.89 14.02
N LEU A 23 20.12 -2.54 12.96
CA LEU A 23 20.97 -3.29 12.04
C LEU A 23 21.57 -2.43 10.92
N MET A 24 20.84 -1.41 10.47
CA MET A 24 21.16 -0.67 9.23
C MET A 24 22.21 0.40 9.52
N HIS A 25 23.44 0.18 9.05
CA HIS A 25 24.56 1.08 9.35
C HIS A 25 24.41 2.46 8.69
N MET A 26 23.67 2.54 7.57
CA MET A 26 23.36 3.80 6.89
C MET A 26 22.26 4.61 7.59
N ASP A 27 21.58 4.03 8.57
CA ASP A 27 20.45 4.63 9.30
C ASP A 27 20.68 4.65 10.82
N GLY A 28 21.92 4.98 11.23
CA GLY A 28 22.28 5.13 12.65
C GLY A 28 22.39 3.82 13.44
N GLY A 29 22.33 2.66 12.78
CA GLY A 29 22.47 1.35 13.40
C GLY A 29 23.92 0.96 13.74
N ILE A 30 24.11 -0.33 14.00
CA ILE A 30 25.41 -0.93 14.33
C ILE A 30 26.42 -0.77 13.19
N PRO A 31 27.74 -0.92 13.47
CA PRO A 31 28.78 -0.67 12.48
C PRO A 31 28.61 -1.44 11.17
N ARG A 32 29.13 -0.84 10.10
CA ARG A 32 29.12 -1.40 8.75
C ARG A 32 29.58 -2.86 8.71
N GLY A 33 28.83 -3.70 7.98
CA GLY A 33 29.15 -5.10 7.74
C GLY A 33 28.22 -6.10 8.42
N TRP A 34 27.54 -5.71 9.51
CA TRP A 34 26.58 -6.59 10.18
C TRP A 34 25.33 -6.87 9.35
N SER A 35 24.77 -5.85 8.70
CA SER A 35 23.65 -6.02 7.75
C SER A 35 24.02 -6.93 6.58
N TRP A 36 25.26 -6.83 6.07
CA TRP A 36 25.75 -7.70 5.00
C TRP A 36 25.84 -9.14 5.47
N LYS A 37 26.42 -9.39 6.65
CA LYS A 37 26.47 -10.73 7.23
C LYS A 37 25.06 -11.30 7.45
N PHE A 38 24.13 -10.47 7.90
CA PHE A 38 22.72 -10.86 8.06
C PHE A 38 22.08 -11.31 6.73
N VAL A 39 22.40 -10.64 5.62
CA VAL A 39 21.96 -11.00 4.26
C VAL A 39 22.67 -12.25 3.72
N GLU A 40 23.98 -12.34 3.93
CA GLU A 40 24.83 -13.46 3.48
C GLU A 40 24.45 -14.78 4.16
N ASP A 41 24.05 -14.73 5.43
CA ASP A 41 23.65 -15.88 6.22
C ASP A 41 22.14 -16.21 6.04
N GLN A 42 21.43 -16.48 7.14
CA GLN A 42 20.02 -16.87 7.18
C GLN A 42 19.07 -15.71 7.55
N GLY A 43 19.61 -14.53 7.88
CA GLY A 43 18.83 -13.40 8.37
C GLY A 43 17.81 -12.94 7.33
N LEU A 44 18.27 -12.59 6.13
CA LEU A 44 17.38 -12.18 5.03
C LEU A 44 16.40 -13.29 4.65
N LEU A 45 16.84 -14.55 4.60
CA LEU A 45 15.96 -15.68 4.27
C LEU A 45 14.83 -15.83 5.28
N SER A 46 15.13 -15.65 6.57
CA SER A 46 14.11 -15.69 7.63
C SER A 46 13.15 -14.51 7.51
N LEU A 47 13.64 -13.31 7.19
CA LEU A 47 12.80 -12.12 7.03
C LEU A 47 11.88 -12.23 5.81
N LEU A 48 12.37 -12.78 4.69
CA LEU A 48 11.57 -13.07 3.49
C LEU A 48 10.54 -14.17 3.73
N ASP A 49 10.84 -15.15 4.58
CA ASP A 49 9.83 -16.14 4.97
C ASP A 49 8.68 -15.48 5.74
N VAL A 50 8.95 -14.52 6.63
CA VAL A 50 7.91 -13.73 7.33
C VAL A 50 7.12 -12.88 6.33
N ALA A 51 7.79 -12.30 5.32
CA ALA A 51 7.13 -11.54 4.24
C ALA A 51 6.11 -12.36 3.43
N SER A 52 6.23 -13.70 3.45
CA SER A 52 5.31 -14.61 2.77
C SER A 52 4.11 -15.06 3.61
N GLN A 53 4.00 -14.61 4.86
CA GLN A 53 2.94 -15.03 5.79
C GLN A 53 1.80 -14.01 5.84
N ILE A 54 0.58 -14.51 6.01
CA ILE A 54 -0.60 -13.70 6.33
C ILE A 54 -1.38 -14.33 7.49
N PRO A 55 -2.16 -13.56 8.28
CA PRO A 55 -2.88 -14.10 9.43
C PRO A 55 -3.78 -15.28 9.09
N GLU A 56 -4.43 -15.24 7.92
CA GLU A 56 -5.32 -16.28 7.41
C GLU A 56 -4.58 -17.58 7.06
N GLN A 57 -3.28 -17.48 6.77
CA GLN A 57 -2.45 -18.61 6.38
C GLN A 57 -0.98 -18.38 6.75
N CYS A 58 -0.60 -18.84 7.95
CA CYS A 58 0.74 -18.68 8.48
C CYS A 58 1.31 -19.97 9.10
N ASP A 59 2.64 -20.08 9.12
CA ASP A 59 3.37 -21.15 9.79
C ASP A 59 3.69 -20.84 11.26
N TYR A 60 3.61 -19.56 11.63
CA TYR A 60 3.83 -19.02 12.97
C TYR A 60 2.99 -17.74 13.13
N PRO A 61 2.68 -17.32 14.37
CA PRO A 61 1.73 -16.23 14.61
C PRO A 61 2.11 -14.91 13.92
N VAL A 62 1.28 -14.39 13.04
CA VAL A 62 1.44 -13.05 12.45
C VAL A 62 0.13 -12.27 12.55
N SER A 63 0.22 -10.95 12.54
CA SER A 63 -0.93 -10.05 12.49
C SER A 63 -0.99 -9.34 11.13
N HIS A 64 -2.07 -8.61 10.88
CA HIS A 64 -2.18 -7.77 9.69
C HIS A 64 -1.20 -6.57 9.69
N GLU A 65 -0.56 -6.27 10.82
CA GLU A 65 0.45 -5.21 10.94
C GLU A 65 1.85 -5.73 10.61
N THR A 66 2.12 -7.01 10.88
CA THR A 66 3.43 -7.66 10.66
C THR A 66 4.01 -7.35 9.28
N ARG A 67 3.16 -7.31 8.23
CA ARG A 67 3.59 -6.99 6.88
C ARG A 67 4.27 -5.63 6.75
N GLN A 68 3.74 -4.60 7.39
CA GLN A 68 4.29 -3.24 7.30
C GLN A 68 5.68 -3.17 7.96
N HIS A 69 5.85 -3.80 9.13
CA HIS A 69 7.15 -3.91 9.80
C HIS A 69 8.18 -4.59 8.89
N VAL A 70 7.80 -5.72 8.26
CA VAL A 70 8.69 -6.45 7.36
C VAL A 70 9.00 -5.66 6.09
N ALA A 71 8.01 -5.00 5.49
CA ALA A 71 8.19 -4.20 4.27
C ALA A 71 9.20 -3.05 4.51
N ILE A 72 9.04 -2.29 5.60
CA ILE A 72 9.96 -1.20 5.96
C ILE A 72 11.35 -1.75 6.28
N CYS A 73 11.43 -2.85 7.06
CA CYS A 73 12.70 -3.50 7.38
C CYS A 73 13.44 -3.99 6.12
N LEU A 74 12.72 -4.59 5.16
CA LEU A 74 13.30 -5.04 3.89
C LEU A 74 13.74 -3.86 3.02
N GLN A 75 12.95 -2.77 2.97
CA GLN A 75 13.33 -1.56 2.22
C GLN A 75 14.65 -0.99 2.75
N ARG A 76 14.77 -0.81 4.07
CA ARG A 76 15.98 -0.28 4.68
C ARG A 76 17.16 -1.23 4.53
N LEU A 77 16.92 -2.54 4.62
CA LEU A 77 17.97 -3.54 4.40
C LEU A 77 18.51 -3.51 2.96
N ASP A 78 17.62 -3.37 1.97
CA ASP A 78 17.99 -3.23 0.56
C ASP A 78 18.81 -1.96 0.30
N GLU A 79 18.38 -0.82 0.83
CA GLU A 79 19.10 0.46 0.73
C GLU A 79 20.47 0.44 1.43
N ASP A 80 20.59 -0.31 2.53
CA ASP A 80 21.84 -0.50 3.28
C ASP A 80 22.87 -1.36 2.51
N MET A 81 22.44 -2.05 1.44
CA MET A 81 23.33 -2.70 0.48
C MET A 81 23.94 -1.66 -0.47
N VAL A 82 24.90 -0.89 0.03
CA VAL A 82 25.49 0.25 -0.71
C VAL A 82 26.47 -0.16 -1.82
N PHE A 83 27.04 -1.36 -1.75
CA PHE A 83 27.99 -1.87 -2.74
C PHE A 83 27.32 -2.81 -3.74
N ASP A 84 27.71 -2.74 -5.02
CA ASP A 84 27.13 -3.59 -6.07
C ASP A 84 27.30 -5.08 -5.79
N SER A 85 28.44 -5.49 -5.21
CA SER A 85 28.66 -6.87 -4.80
C SER A 85 27.68 -7.31 -3.70
N LYS A 86 27.27 -6.41 -2.79
CA LYS A 86 26.31 -6.70 -1.73
C LYS A 86 24.86 -6.67 -2.23
N ARG A 87 24.54 -5.73 -3.13
CA ARG A 87 23.24 -5.70 -3.85
C ARG A 87 23.01 -6.99 -4.62
N LEU A 88 24.06 -7.50 -5.28
CA LEU A 88 23.99 -8.77 -6.00
C LEU A 88 23.65 -9.94 -5.06
N ILE A 89 24.35 -10.05 -3.92
CA ILE A 89 24.08 -11.11 -2.93
C ILE A 89 22.64 -11.00 -2.37
N TYR A 90 22.19 -9.79 -2.04
CA TYR A 90 20.81 -9.56 -1.60
C TYR A 90 19.81 -10.05 -2.64
N LYS A 91 19.99 -9.62 -3.90
CA LYS A 91 19.14 -10.03 -5.02
C LYS A 91 19.15 -11.55 -5.22
N GLU A 92 20.31 -12.19 -5.23
CA GLU A 92 20.42 -13.65 -5.38
C GLU A 92 19.66 -14.41 -4.29
N LYS A 93 19.68 -13.91 -3.05
CA LYS A 93 18.93 -14.49 -1.93
C LYS A 93 17.42 -14.32 -2.11
N VAL A 94 16.97 -13.13 -2.53
CA VAL A 94 15.55 -12.88 -2.85
C VAL A 94 15.10 -13.78 -4.01
N ASP A 95 15.85 -13.81 -5.10
CA ASP A 95 15.57 -14.64 -6.29
C ASP A 95 15.52 -16.12 -5.92
N LYS A 96 16.40 -16.59 -5.03
CA LYS A 96 16.36 -17.97 -4.52
C LYS A 96 15.05 -18.30 -3.81
N VAL A 97 14.59 -17.43 -2.90
CA VAL A 97 13.31 -17.63 -2.18
C VAL A 97 12.14 -17.59 -3.16
N PHE A 98 12.13 -16.59 -4.04
CA PHE A 98 11.12 -16.44 -5.08
C PHE A 98 11.04 -17.68 -5.98
N ASN A 99 12.16 -18.15 -6.53
CA ASN A 99 12.21 -19.31 -7.43
C ASN A 99 11.71 -20.59 -6.74
N ASN A 100 12.03 -20.80 -5.46
CA ASN A 100 11.54 -21.94 -4.70
C ASN A 100 10.01 -21.91 -4.50
N LEU A 101 9.47 -20.74 -4.13
CA LEU A 101 8.03 -20.54 -4.00
C LEU A 101 7.32 -20.66 -5.36
N MET A 102 7.91 -20.11 -6.41
CA MET A 102 7.39 -20.14 -7.76
C MET A 102 7.31 -21.58 -8.30
N ALA A 103 8.39 -22.35 -8.16
CA ALA A 103 8.41 -23.76 -8.52
C ALA A 103 7.32 -24.55 -7.77
N SER A 104 7.13 -24.28 -6.48
CA SER A 104 6.09 -24.93 -5.68
C SER A 104 4.68 -24.54 -6.16
N ALA A 105 4.44 -23.25 -6.42
CA ALA A 105 3.16 -22.71 -6.87
C ALA A 105 2.72 -23.22 -8.26
N VAL A 106 3.69 -23.48 -9.15
CA VAL A 106 3.45 -23.98 -10.51
C VAL A 106 3.31 -25.49 -10.53
N ASN A 107 4.20 -26.23 -9.86
CA ASN A 107 4.26 -27.68 -9.96
C ASN A 107 3.17 -28.38 -9.13
N ASN A 108 2.66 -27.73 -8.08
CA ASN A 108 1.61 -28.29 -7.23
C ASN A 108 0.37 -27.39 -7.27
N LYS A 109 -0.47 -27.58 -8.30
CA LYS A 109 -1.65 -26.73 -8.52
C LYS A 109 -2.69 -26.85 -7.39
N GLU A 110 -2.72 -27.96 -6.68
CA GLU A 110 -3.59 -28.17 -5.51
C GLU A 110 -3.05 -27.51 -4.24
N ASP A 111 -1.76 -27.14 -4.22
CA ASP A 111 -1.16 -26.43 -3.10
C ASP A 111 -1.43 -24.92 -3.19
N HIS A 112 -2.63 -24.55 -2.72
CA HIS A 112 -3.04 -23.16 -2.56
C HIS A 112 -2.07 -22.38 -1.64
N LYS A 113 -1.42 -23.07 -0.69
CA LYS A 113 -0.55 -22.45 0.30
C LYS A 113 0.67 -21.81 -0.36
N ALA A 114 1.31 -22.52 -1.28
CA ALA A 114 2.47 -22.02 -2.02
C ALA A 114 2.14 -20.76 -2.84
N ARG A 115 0.96 -20.72 -3.47
CA ARG A 115 0.49 -19.58 -4.28
C ARG A 115 0.21 -18.34 -3.42
N ILE A 116 -0.47 -18.54 -2.29
CA ILE A 116 -0.73 -17.46 -1.33
C ILE A 116 0.59 -16.92 -0.74
N LYS A 117 1.54 -17.80 -0.40
CA LYS A 117 2.87 -17.38 0.08
C LYS A 117 3.63 -16.56 -0.95
N LEU A 118 3.65 -17.04 -2.21
CA LEU A 118 4.28 -16.32 -3.32
C LEU A 118 3.66 -14.92 -3.49
N ALA A 119 2.34 -14.83 -3.54
CA ALA A 119 1.64 -13.56 -3.70
C ALA A 119 1.87 -12.62 -2.51
N SER A 120 1.86 -13.14 -1.28
CA SER A 120 2.12 -12.37 -0.05
C SER A 120 3.55 -11.82 -0.01
N LEU A 121 4.53 -12.62 -0.42
CA LEU A 121 5.92 -12.17 -0.58
C LEU A 121 6.00 -11.01 -1.57
N LEU A 122 5.39 -11.14 -2.75
CA LEU A 122 5.41 -10.11 -3.79
C LEU A 122 4.71 -8.82 -3.34
N ILE A 123 3.56 -8.92 -2.67
CA ILE A 123 2.86 -7.77 -2.08
C ILE A 123 3.79 -7.03 -1.10
N THR A 124 4.45 -7.77 -0.20
CA THR A 124 5.36 -7.18 0.79
C THR A 124 6.57 -6.51 0.12
N LEU A 125 7.15 -7.12 -0.92
CA LEU A 125 8.26 -6.53 -1.68
C LEU A 125 7.83 -5.28 -2.47
N LEU A 126 6.61 -5.25 -3.01
CA LEU A 126 6.06 -4.06 -3.69
C LEU A 126 5.79 -2.89 -2.73
N GLN A 127 5.56 -3.18 -1.44
CA GLN A 127 5.39 -2.16 -0.39
C GLN A 127 6.72 -1.72 0.25
N GLY A 128 7.70 -2.63 0.30
CA GLY A 128 9.07 -2.38 0.75
C GLY A 128 9.99 -2.10 -0.44
N PRO A 129 10.99 -2.98 -0.72
CA PRO A 129 11.97 -2.86 -1.82
C PRO A 129 11.30 -2.95 -3.20
N VAL A 130 10.61 -1.88 -3.56
CA VAL A 130 9.62 -1.86 -4.65
C VAL A 130 10.23 -2.16 -6.01
N ASP A 131 11.45 -1.72 -6.29
CA ASP A 131 12.14 -2.04 -7.54
C ASP A 131 12.41 -3.55 -7.65
N THR A 132 12.77 -4.20 -6.54
CA THR A 132 12.91 -5.66 -6.48
C THR A 132 11.56 -6.35 -6.69
N GLY A 133 10.50 -5.90 -6.03
CA GLY A 133 9.14 -6.42 -6.21
C GLY A 133 8.63 -6.30 -7.66
N VAL A 134 8.82 -5.14 -8.29
CA VAL A 134 8.44 -4.87 -9.68
C VAL A 134 9.22 -5.78 -10.65
N ASN A 135 10.52 -5.96 -10.43
CA ASN A 135 11.33 -6.85 -11.26
C ASN A 135 10.85 -8.31 -11.21
N LEU A 136 10.34 -8.78 -10.07
CA LEU A 136 9.83 -10.14 -9.92
C LEU A 136 8.42 -10.31 -10.50
N VAL A 137 7.53 -9.34 -10.27
CA VAL A 137 6.13 -9.45 -10.69
C VAL A 137 5.94 -9.33 -12.20
N THR A 138 6.90 -8.73 -12.91
CA THR A 138 6.94 -8.65 -14.38
C THR A 138 7.23 -9.99 -15.07
N ASN A 139 7.52 -11.05 -14.31
CA ASN A 139 7.62 -12.41 -14.84
C ASN A 139 6.23 -12.92 -15.29
N ASP A 140 6.11 -13.33 -16.55
CA ASP A 140 4.85 -13.82 -17.14
C ASP A 140 4.26 -15.02 -16.38
N GLN A 141 5.11 -15.87 -15.78
CA GLN A 141 4.62 -16.99 -14.98
C GLN A 141 3.90 -16.51 -13.71
N VAL A 142 4.35 -15.40 -13.09
CA VAL A 142 3.67 -14.77 -11.95
C VAL A 142 2.29 -14.28 -12.38
N THR A 143 2.21 -13.64 -13.54
CA THR A 143 0.93 -13.20 -14.12
C THR A 143 -0.01 -14.40 -14.31
N ALA A 144 0.48 -15.53 -14.84
CA ALA A 144 -0.33 -16.73 -14.98
C ALA A 144 -0.86 -17.26 -13.63
N VAL A 145 0.01 -17.38 -12.62
CA VAL A 145 -0.40 -17.83 -11.27
C VAL A 145 -1.42 -16.87 -10.66
N MET A 146 -1.20 -15.56 -10.78
CA MET A 146 -2.10 -14.53 -10.27
C MET A 146 -3.50 -14.62 -10.91
N LEU A 147 -3.58 -14.85 -12.22
CA LEU A 147 -4.86 -15.00 -12.93
C LEU A 147 -5.58 -16.31 -12.57
N GLU A 148 -4.83 -17.40 -12.38
CA GLU A 148 -5.37 -18.67 -11.87
C GLU A 148 -5.95 -18.48 -10.45
N MET A 149 -5.23 -17.77 -9.57
CA MET A 149 -5.70 -17.45 -8.22
C MET A 149 -6.98 -16.60 -8.24
N ALA A 150 -7.02 -15.56 -9.07
CA ALA A 150 -8.19 -14.71 -9.21
C ALA A 150 -9.41 -15.42 -9.80
N SER A 151 -9.20 -16.49 -10.56
CA SER A 151 -10.28 -17.30 -11.17
C SER A 151 -10.66 -18.53 -10.35
N SER A 152 -9.97 -18.78 -9.22
CA SER A 152 -10.24 -19.89 -8.31
C SER A 152 -11.62 -19.78 -7.66
N SER A 153 -12.15 -20.88 -7.13
CA SER A 153 -13.30 -20.87 -6.22
C SER A 153 -12.93 -20.48 -4.79
N ASP A 154 -11.65 -20.55 -4.44
CA ASP A 154 -11.13 -20.21 -3.13
C ASP A 154 -11.11 -18.68 -2.92
N ARG A 155 -11.82 -18.23 -1.88
CA ARG A 155 -12.00 -16.79 -1.60
C ARG A 155 -10.71 -16.11 -1.15
N LEU A 156 -9.83 -16.84 -0.45
CA LEU A 156 -8.55 -16.29 0.01
C LEU A 156 -7.58 -16.09 -1.17
N MET A 157 -7.54 -17.03 -2.11
CA MET A 157 -6.78 -16.87 -3.35
C MET A 157 -7.31 -15.70 -4.18
N GLN A 158 -8.63 -15.57 -4.31
CA GLN A 158 -9.25 -14.42 -4.99
C GLN A 158 -8.87 -13.09 -4.32
N SER A 159 -8.94 -13.02 -2.99
CA SER A 159 -8.69 -11.80 -2.22
C SER A 159 -7.21 -11.38 -2.31
N VAL A 160 -6.28 -12.33 -2.12
CA VAL A 160 -4.84 -12.08 -2.22
C VAL A 160 -4.42 -11.76 -3.66
N ALA A 161 -5.04 -12.37 -4.67
CA ALA A 161 -4.78 -12.02 -6.07
C ALA A 161 -5.27 -10.61 -6.40
N ALA A 162 -6.45 -10.20 -5.94
CA ALA A 162 -6.93 -8.83 -6.10
C ALA A 162 -5.95 -7.82 -5.49
N GLU A 163 -5.49 -8.08 -4.26
CA GLU A 163 -4.51 -7.25 -3.57
C GLU A 163 -3.19 -7.17 -4.35
N LEU A 164 -2.66 -8.30 -4.83
CA LEU A 164 -1.43 -8.32 -5.63
C LEU A 164 -1.56 -7.48 -6.91
N ILE A 165 -2.68 -7.60 -7.65
CA ILE A 165 -2.93 -6.78 -8.84
C ILE A 165 -2.91 -5.29 -8.49
N VAL A 166 -3.60 -4.89 -7.42
CA VAL A 166 -3.64 -3.48 -6.97
C VAL A 166 -2.24 -2.99 -6.57
N MET A 167 -1.45 -3.84 -5.90
CA MET A 167 -0.09 -3.49 -5.48
C MET A 167 0.89 -3.34 -6.64
N THR A 168 0.63 -3.96 -7.80
CA THR A 168 1.46 -3.73 -9.00
C THR A 168 1.36 -2.30 -9.53
N VAL A 169 0.32 -1.54 -9.15
CA VAL A 169 0.16 -0.12 -9.50
C VAL A 169 1.12 0.73 -8.67
N VAL A 170 2.39 0.79 -9.09
CA VAL A 170 3.44 1.58 -8.44
C VAL A 170 3.65 2.92 -9.17
N LYS A 171 3.90 2.86 -10.49
CA LYS A 171 3.98 4.01 -11.40
C LYS A 171 3.38 3.61 -12.74
N HIS A 172 2.59 4.50 -13.35
CA HIS A 172 1.77 4.22 -14.54
C HIS A 172 2.56 3.55 -15.68
N GLU A 173 3.82 3.92 -15.89
CA GLU A 173 4.63 3.42 -17.02
C GLU A 173 5.15 1.98 -16.86
N ARG A 174 5.40 1.52 -15.62
CA ARG A 174 6.10 0.24 -15.36
C ARG A 174 5.17 -0.95 -15.14
N ALA A 175 3.86 -0.71 -14.95
CA ALA A 175 2.87 -1.75 -14.62
C ALA A 175 1.85 -2.02 -15.74
N THR A 176 2.00 -1.38 -16.90
CA THR A 176 0.99 -1.36 -17.96
C THR A 176 0.64 -2.75 -18.50
N SER A 177 1.60 -3.68 -18.58
CA SER A 177 1.35 -5.05 -19.09
C SER A 177 0.44 -5.86 -18.17
N ILE A 178 0.74 -5.87 -16.87
CA ILE A 178 -0.05 -6.57 -15.85
C ILE A 178 -1.42 -5.93 -15.73
N LEU A 179 -1.50 -4.60 -15.73
CA LEU A 179 -2.76 -3.87 -15.59
C LEU A 179 -3.73 -4.12 -16.75
N LYS A 180 -3.24 -4.30 -17.99
CA LYS A 180 -4.09 -4.66 -19.14
C LYS A 180 -4.91 -5.92 -18.88
N VAL A 181 -4.34 -6.91 -18.19
CA VAL A 181 -5.01 -8.18 -17.89
C VAL A 181 -5.66 -8.17 -16.51
N GLY A 182 -5.07 -7.47 -15.54
CA GLY A 182 -5.55 -7.38 -14.17
C GLY A 182 -6.79 -6.49 -13.99
N LEU A 183 -6.96 -5.43 -14.78
CA LEU A 183 -8.10 -4.52 -14.63
C LEU A 183 -9.46 -5.19 -14.91
N PRO A 184 -9.64 -5.98 -16.01
CA PRO A 184 -10.85 -6.78 -16.18
C PRO A 184 -11.12 -7.75 -15.03
N VAL A 185 -10.06 -8.35 -14.48
CA VAL A 185 -10.16 -9.30 -13.36
C VAL A 185 -10.64 -8.59 -12.10
N LEU A 186 -10.04 -7.44 -11.75
CA LEU A 186 -10.48 -6.64 -10.61
C LEU A 186 -11.93 -6.22 -10.74
N ARG A 187 -12.39 -5.81 -11.94
CA ARG A 187 -13.81 -5.49 -12.17
C ARG A 187 -14.73 -6.68 -11.90
N LYS A 188 -14.34 -7.89 -12.30
CA LYS A 188 -15.09 -9.12 -12.00
C LYS A 188 -15.11 -9.42 -10.50
N LEU A 189 -13.97 -9.31 -9.83
CA LEU A 189 -13.84 -9.57 -8.39
C LEU A 189 -14.59 -8.52 -7.54
N TYR A 190 -14.71 -7.29 -8.03
CA TYR A 190 -15.50 -6.24 -7.38
C TYR A 190 -17.00 -6.58 -7.30
N GLU A 191 -17.51 -7.41 -8.21
CA GLU A 191 -18.89 -7.92 -8.16
C GLU A 191 -19.07 -9.10 -7.18
N SER A 192 -18.01 -9.57 -6.51
CA SER A 192 -18.10 -10.69 -5.57
C SER A 192 -19.03 -10.41 -4.39
N ASP A 193 -19.84 -11.38 -3.99
CA ASP A 193 -20.64 -11.29 -2.76
C ASP A 193 -19.79 -11.35 -1.49
N ASP A 194 -18.58 -11.91 -1.58
CA ASP A 194 -17.62 -11.92 -0.48
C ASP A 194 -17.02 -10.53 -0.26
N GLU A 195 -17.19 -10.01 0.95
CA GLU A 195 -16.82 -8.64 1.32
C GLU A 195 -15.30 -8.44 1.33
N ASN A 196 -14.51 -9.46 1.68
CA ASN A 196 -13.05 -9.41 1.67
C ASN A 196 -12.48 -9.38 0.25
N VAL A 197 -13.08 -10.13 -0.68
CA VAL A 197 -12.73 -10.08 -2.11
C VAL A 197 -13.15 -8.74 -2.71
N LYS A 198 -14.40 -8.33 -2.49
CA LYS A 198 -14.97 -7.08 -3.04
C LYS A 198 -14.19 -5.85 -2.61
N VAL A 199 -13.83 -5.74 -1.33
CA VAL A 199 -13.11 -4.56 -0.81
C VAL A 199 -11.65 -4.50 -1.27
N ARG A 200 -10.96 -5.64 -1.43
CA ARG A 200 -9.61 -5.66 -2.01
C ARG A 200 -9.65 -5.33 -3.50
N ALA A 201 -10.68 -5.78 -4.21
CA ALA A 201 -10.93 -5.39 -5.59
C ALA A 201 -11.32 -3.91 -5.74
N LEU A 202 -11.90 -3.28 -4.70
CA LEU A 202 -12.13 -1.83 -4.66
C LEU A 202 -10.82 -1.01 -4.74
N GLY A 203 -9.65 -1.64 -4.57
CA GLY A 203 -8.36 -1.05 -4.96
C GLY A 203 -8.26 -0.62 -6.43
N LEU A 204 -9.26 -0.95 -7.28
CA LEU A 204 -9.54 -0.26 -8.55
C LEU A 204 -9.48 1.28 -8.42
N CYS A 205 -9.81 1.83 -7.25
CA CYS A 205 -9.66 3.25 -6.93
C CYS A 205 -8.24 3.76 -7.21
N LYS A 206 -7.21 2.95 -6.92
CA LYS A 206 -5.80 3.27 -7.19
C LYS A 206 -5.51 3.38 -8.68
N CYS A 207 -6.01 2.43 -9.47
CA CYS A 207 -5.90 2.46 -10.93
C CYS A 207 -6.61 3.68 -11.51
N ALA A 208 -7.72 4.07 -10.89
CA ALA A 208 -8.59 5.12 -11.38
C ALA A 208 -8.11 6.53 -10.98
N ALA A 209 -7.37 6.66 -9.88
CA ALA A 209 -6.75 7.90 -9.42
C ALA A 209 -5.41 8.23 -10.11
N ALA A 210 -4.94 7.39 -11.04
CA ALA A 210 -3.66 7.55 -11.72
C ALA A 210 -3.66 8.75 -12.69
N GLY A 211 -3.45 9.96 -12.19
CA GLY A 211 -3.49 11.23 -12.96
C GLY A 211 -4.41 12.30 -12.37
N GLY A 212 -4.85 12.14 -11.12
CA GLY A 212 -5.76 13.07 -10.43
C GLY A 212 -5.12 14.36 -9.91
N ASP A 213 -3.84 14.60 -10.16
CA ASP A 213 -3.11 15.83 -9.80
C ASP A 213 -3.34 16.98 -10.79
N ASP A 214 -3.94 16.70 -11.94
CA ASP A 214 -4.21 17.67 -13.00
C ASP A 214 -5.68 17.57 -13.43
N ALA A 215 -6.44 18.64 -13.19
CA ALA A 215 -7.88 18.69 -13.47
C ALA A 215 -8.23 18.36 -14.93
N SER A 216 -7.32 18.64 -15.86
CA SER A 216 -7.51 18.33 -17.29
C SER A 216 -7.19 16.87 -17.66
N ARG A 217 -6.51 16.14 -16.78
CA ARG A 217 -6.04 14.75 -16.98
C ARG A 217 -6.77 13.74 -16.10
N ALA A 218 -7.91 14.14 -15.53
CA ALA A 218 -8.77 13.26 -14.76
C ALA A 218 -8.97 11.93 -15.51
N THR A 219 -8.51 10.84 -14.90
CA THR A 219 -8.51 9.49 -15.49
C THR A 219 -9.84 8.76 -15.37
N MET A 220 -10.79 9.35 -14.66
CA MET A 220 -12.15 8.84 -14.52
C MET A 220 -13.15 9.78 -15.17
N ASN A 221 -14.23 9.20 -15.71
CA ASN A 221 -15.41 9.96 -16.09
C ASN A 221 -15.98 10.71 -14.87
N GLU A 222 -16.50 11.90 -15.10
CA GLU A 222 -17.15 12.74 -14.09
C GLU A 222 -18.15 11.93 -13.23
N GLY A 223 -18.01 11.99 -11.91
CA GLY A 223 -18.86 11.29 -10.94
C GLY A 223 -18.55 9.80 -10.70
N ALA A 224 -17.61 9.18 -11.42
CA ALA A 224 -17.21 7.80 -11.14
C ALA A 224 -16.39 7.68 -9.85
N SER A 225 -15.53 8.65 -9.54
CA SER A 225 -14.79 8.76 -8.28
C SER A 225 -15.73 8.77 -7.07
N LEU A 226 -16.80 9.58 -7.14
CA LEU A 226 -17.82 9.66 -6.08
C LEU A 226 -18.60 8.35 -5.89
N LYS A 227 -18.85 7.58 -6.95
CA LYS A 227 -19.51 6.26 -6.83
C LYS A 227 -18.63 5.28 -6.06
N LEU A 228 -17.33 5.25 -6.36
CA LEU A 228 -16.37 4.42 -5.62
C LEU A 228 -16.23 4.90 -4.17
N ALA A 229 -16.18 6.21 -3.95
CA ALA A 229 -16.09 6.80 -2.61
C ALA A 229 -17.30 6.43 -1.74
N ARG A 230 -18.51 6.43 -2.31
CA ARG A 230 -19.73 5.95 -1.64
C ARG A 230 -19.64 4.48 -1.24
N THR A 231 -19.02 3.64 -2.06
CA THR A 231 -18.76 2.23 -1.70
C THR A 231 -17.78 2.14 -0.52
N CYS A 232 -16.66 2.88 -0.55
CA CYS A 232 -15.72 2.94 0.58
C CYS A 232 -16.42 3.35 1.88
N LYS A 233 -17.23 4.41 1.83
CA LYS A 233 -18.01 4.89 2.97
C LYS A 233 -18.93 3.83 3.55
N LYS A 234 -19.64 3.05 2.71
CA LYS A 234 -20.50 1.96 3.19
C LYS A 234 -19.72 0.96 4.04
N PHE A 235 -18.53 0.56 3.59
CA PHE A 235 -17.67 -0.34 4.36
C PHE A 235 -17.16 0.31 5.65
N LEU A 236 -16.79 1.59 5.61
CA LEU A 236 -16.24 2.31 6.76
C LEU A 236 -17.26 2.56 7.88
N LEU A 237 -18.51 2.89 7.54
CA LEU A 237 -19.53 3.29 8.51
C LEU A 237 -20.16 2.13 9.29
N ASP A 238 -20.31 0.96 8.67
CA ASP A 238 -21.02 -0.17 9.27
C ASP A 238 -20.03 -1.07 10.04
N TYR A 239 -19.57 -0.55 11.17
CA TYR A 239 -18.50 -1.16 11.99
C TYR A 239 -18.93 -2.44 12.71
N ASP A 240 -20.23 -2.64 12.95
CA ASP A 240 -20.79 -3.87 13.53
C ASP A 240 -20.78 -5.01 12.52
N LYS A 241 -20.95 -4.69 11.23
CA LYS A 241 -20.95 -5.65 10.15
C LYS A 241 -19.55 -5.95 9.62
N TYR A 242 -18.75 -4.91 9.37
CA TYR A 242 -17.48 -5.04 8.66
C TYR A 242 -16.28 -5.10 9.61
N SER A 243 -15.43 -6.11 9.40
CA SER A 243 -14.19 -6.30 10.15
C SER A 243 -13.25 -5.09 10.00
N ILE A 244 -12.31 -4.95 10.95
CA ILE A 244 -11.27 -3.92 10.88
C ILE A 244 -10.52 -4.02 9.56
N GLU A 245 -10.16 -5.22 9.12
CA GLU A 245 -9.41 -5.41 7.87
C GLU A 245 -10.19 -4.97 6.63
N VAL A 246 -11.49 -5.29 6.54
CA VAL A 246 -12.34 -4.78 5.45
C VAL A 246 -12.36 -3.25 5.46
N ARG A 247 -12.50 -2.64 6.64
CA ARG A 247 -12.46 -1.19 6.78
C ARG A 247 -11.10 -0.59 6.44
N ARG A 248 -9.99 -1.31 6.67
CA ARG A 248 -8.65 -0.88 6.26
C ARG A 248 -8.51 -0.76 4.75
N PHE A 249 -8.95 -1.76 4.00
CA PHE A 249 -8.95 -1.68 2.53
C PHE A 249 -9.91 -0.62 1.99
N ALA A 250 -11.05 -0.39 2.65
CA ALA A 250 -11.96 0.69 2.28
C ALA A 250 -11.32 2.08 2.52
N CYS A 251 -10.59 2.24 3.63
CA CYS A 251 -9.78 3.42 3.91
C CYS A 251 -8.70 3.61 2.84
N GLU A 252 -8.03 2.52 2.43
CA GLU A 252 -7.05 2.55 1.35
C GLU A 252 -7.65 3.02 0.02
N GLY A 253 -8.80 2.46 -0.37
CA GLY A 253 -9.55 2.92 -1.53
C GLY A 253 -9.86 4.41 -1.47
N LEU A 254 -10.34 4.89 -0.32
CA LEU A 254 -10.66 6.31 -0.10
C LEU A 254 -9.42 7.22 -0.19
N SER A 255 -8.25 6.75 0.25
CA SER A 255 -7.00 7.52 0.14
C SER A 255 -6.64 7.86 -1.30
N TYR A 256 -6.85 6.93 -2.24
CA TYR A 256 -6.62 7.19 -3.65
C TYR A 256 -7.64 8.16 -4.23
N LEU A 257 -8.91 8.03 -3.83
CA LEU A 257 -9.99 8.88 -4.33
C LEU A 257 -9.93 10.31 -3.77
N SER A 258 -9.31 10.51 -2.60
CA SER A 258 -9.20 11.82 -1.95
C SER A 258 -8.33 12.84 -2.70
N LEU A 259 -7.69 12.45 -3.80
CA LEU A 259 -7.03 13.39 -4.72
C LEU A 259 -8.05 14.26 -5.49
N ASP A 260 -9.24 13.73 -5.75
CA ASP A 260 -10.32 14.39 -6.49
C ASP A 260 -11.02 15.45 -5.61
N ALA A 261 -11.07 16.69 -6.07
CA ALA A 261 -11.56 17.81 -5.28
C ALA A 261 -13.06 17.72 -4.92
N ASP A 262 -13.89 17.05 -5.74
CA ASP A 262 -15.28 16.80 -5.39
C ASP A 262 -15.40 15.75 -4.28
N VAL A 263 -14.54 14.74 -4.31
CA VAL A 263 -14.44 13.73 -3.26
C VAL A 263 -13.96 14.36 -1.95
N LYS A 264 -13.00 15.31 -1.99
CA LYS A 264 -12.51 16.01 -0.79
C LYS A 264 -13.66 16.69 -0.03
N GLU A 265 -14.42 17.53 -0.72
CA GLU A 265 -15.58 18.21 -0.13
C GLU A 265 -16.60 17.20 0.39
N TRP A 266 -16.93 16.19 -0.42
CA TRP A 266 -17.89 15.15 -0.05
C TRP A 266 -17.49 14.36 1.22
N ILE A 267 -16.20 14.10 1.42
CA ILE A 267 -15.71 13.46 2.66
C ILE A 267 -15.93 14.38 3.85
N THR A 268 -15.55 15.66 3.73
CA THR A 268 -15.56 16.61 4.86
C THR A 268 -16.94 17.14 5.23
N GLU A 269 -17.92 17.03 4.34
CA GLU A 269 -19.33 17.32 4.63
C GLU A 269 -20.00 16.22 5.48
N ASP A 270 -19.37 15.05 5.64
CA ASP A 270 -19.93 13.93 6.38
C ASP A 270 -19.20 13.66 7.70
N SER A 271 -19.74 14.23 8.78
CA SER A 271 -19.26 14.00 10.15
C SER A 271 -19.20 12.52 10.55
N LEU A 272 -20.12 11.67 10.08
CA LEU A 272 -20.11 10.25 10.43
C LEU A 272 -18.92 9.53 9.79
N LEU A 273 -18.59 9.89 8.54
CA LEU A 273 -17.43 9.34 7.85
C LEU A 273 -16.13 9.78 8.53
N LEU A 274 -16.02 11.06 8.89
CA LEU A 274 -14.84 11.58 9.62
C LEU A 274 -14.65 10.87 10.97
N ARG A 275 -15.73 10.70 11.74
CA ARG A 275 -15.69 9.94 13.00
C ARG A 275 -15.34 8.47 12.80
N ALA A 276 -15.85 7.84 11.75
CA ALA A 276 -15.51 6.45 11.44
C ALA A 276 -14.01 6.28 11.10
N LEU A 277 -13.44 7.23 10.34
CA LEU A 277 -12.00 7.28 10.07
C LEU A 277 -11.18 7.47 11.36
N PHE A 278 -11.62 8.38 12.24
CA PHE A 278 -11.01 8.58 13.55
C PHE A 278 -11.04 7.31 14.42
N CYS A 279 -12.21 6.69 14.59
CA CYS A 279 -12.34 5.44 15.36
C CYS A 279 -11.50 4.31 14.76
N LEU A 280 -11.44 4.23 13.43
CA LEU A 280 -10.60 3.25 12.74
C LEU A 280 -9.12 3.49 13.03
N ALA A 281 -8.65 4.75 13.04
CA ALA A 281 -7.28 5.13 13.40
C ALA A 281 -6.88 4.64 14.80
N GLN A 282 -7.81 4.66 15.76
CA GLN A 282 -7.55 4.20 17.13
C GLN A 282 -7.43 2.68 17.25
N SER A 283 -7.96 1.93 16.28
CA SER A 283 -8.06 0.46 16.33
C SER A 283 -7.15 -0.26 15.33
N ALA A 284 -6.64 0.43 14.32
CA ALA A 284 -5.78 -0.13 13.28
C ALA A 284 -4.45 0.64 13.24
N GLY A 285 -3.40 0.09 13.85
CA GLY A 285 -2.07 0.70 13.91
C GLY A 285 -1.40 0.80 12.54
N ALA A 286 -1.59 -0.20 11.67
CA ALA A 286 -1.03 -0.21 10.32
C ALA A 286 -1.83 0.59 9.25
N LEU A 287 -2.60 1.61 9.66
CA LEU A 287 -3.26 2.57 8.75
C LEU A 287 -2.48 3.88 8.55
N SER A 288 -1.29 3.97 9.13
CA SER A 288 -0.56 5.22 9.29
C SER A 288 -0.35 5.97 7.97
N TYR A 289 0.10 5.29 6.92
CA TYR A 289 0.33 5.92 5.62
C TYR A 289 -0.98 6.31 4.92
N THR A 290 -1.97 5.42 4.94
CA THR A 290 -3.24 5.58 4.24
C THR A 290 -4.05 6.76 4.79
N LEU A 291 -4.22 6.82 6.11
CA LEU A 291 -5.01 7.87 6.72
C LEU A 291 -4.27 9.22 6.69
N ALA A 292 -2.94 9.22 6.86
CA ALA A 292 -2.14 10.43 6.65
C ALA A 292 -2.28 10.96 5.22
N THR A 293 -2.32 10.07 4.20
CA THR A 293 -2.57 10.46 2.80
C THR A 293 -3.95 11.11 2.64
N ILE A 294 -5.00 10.55 3.26
CA ILE A 294 -6.34 11.19 3.24
C ILE A 294 -6.24 12.59 3.83
N TYR A 295 -5.64 12.76 5.01
CA TYR A 295 -5.54 14.08 5.63
C TYR A 295 -4.74 15.07 4.78
N VAL A 296 -3.55 14.71 4.31
CA VAL A 296 -2.74 15.57 3.42
C VAL A 296 -3.51 15.98 2.16
N ASN A 297 -4.26 15.06 1.57
CA ASN A 297 -5.08 15.37 0.39
C ASN A 297 -6.24 16.31 0.75
N LEU A 298 -6.93 16.08 1.88
CA LEU A 298 -8.02 16.92 2.35
C LEU A 298 -7.57 18.29 2.85
N THR A 299 -6.31 18.47 3.23
CA THR A 299 -5.73 19.77 3.65
C THR A 299 -4.90 20.43 2.54
N ASN A 300 -4.72 19.76 1.40
CA ASN A 300 -3.81 20.18 0.34
C ASN A 300 -2.37 20.46 0.82
N SER A 301 -1.89 19.72 1.83
CA SER A 301 -0.56 19.88 2.41
C SER A 301 0.57 19.15 1.63
N PHE A 302 0.32 18.74 0.38
CA PHE A 302 1.35 18.14 -0.46
C PHE A 302 2.26 19.21 -1.09
N ASP A 303 3.45 18.79 -1.54
CA ASP A 303 4.38 19.72 -2.20
C ASP A 303 3.79 20.17 -3.53
N LYS A 304 3.50 21.46 -3.64
CA LYS A 304 3.09 22.07 -4.92
C LYS A 304 4.38 22.42 -5.68
N PRO A 305 4.56 21.95 -6.92
CA PRO A 305 5.69 22.39 -7.73
C PRO A 305 5.67 23.92 -7.83
N GLU A 306 6.82 24.58 -7.63
CA GLU A 306 6.90 26.03 -7.86
C GLU A 306 6.60 26.32 -9.34
N VAL A 307 5.45 26.93 -9.58
CA VAL A 307 5.02 27.33 -10.92
C VAL A 307 5.66 28.68 -11.23
N ASN A 308 6.83 28.66 -11.85
CA ASN A 308 7.46 29.88 -12.36
C ASN A 308 6.62 30.43 -13.54
N GLU A 309 6.21 31.70 -13.46
CA GLU A 309 5.44 32.36 -14.52
C GLU A 309 6.08 32.29 -15.91
N GLU A 310 7.41 32.32 -15.99
CA GLU A 310 8.14 32.17 -17.25
C GLU A 310 7.96 30.76 -17.83
N MET A 311 7.98 29.73 -16.98
CA MET A 311 7.75 28.33 -17.40
C MET A 311 6.31 28.11 -17.86
N VAL A 312 5.33 28.77 -17.23
CA VAL A 312 3.93 28.74 -17.68
C VAL A 312 3.78 29.40 -19.05
N LYS A 313 4.35 30.60 -19.22
CA LYS A 313 4.32 31.32 -20.50
C LYS A 313 5.00 30.52 -21.61
N LEU A 314 6.11 29.85 -21.31
CA LEU A 314 6.81 28.94 -22.24
C LEU A 314 5.97 27.70 -22.57
N ALA A 315 5.32 27.08 -21.59
CA ALA A 315 4.42 25.94 -21.81
C ALA A 315 3.24 26.34 -22.68
N GLN A 316 2.59 27.47 -22.39
CA GLN A 316 1.49 28.03 -23.20
C GLN A 316 1.95 28.33 -24.64
N PHE A 317 3.13 28.94 -24.81
CA PHE A 317 3.71 29.23 -26.13
C PHE A 317 4.00 27.94 -26.92
N ALA A 318 4.55 26.93 -26.26
CA ALA A 318 4.83 25.61 -26.84
C ALA A 318 3.58 24.71 -26.97
N LYS A 319 2.39 25.20 -26.59
CA LYS A 319 1.12 24.44 -26.53
C LYS A 319 1.22 23.18 -25.66
N HIS A 320 2.11 23.20 -24.66
CA HIS A 320 2.13 22.22 -23.59
C HIS A 320 1.02 22.54 -22.57
N HIS A 321 0.42 21.49 -22.03
CA HIS A 321 -0.63 21.61 -21.01
C HIS A 321 -0.08 22.23 -19.71
N VAL A 322 -0.86 23.14 -19.11
CA VAL A 322 -0.54 23.80 -17.84
C VAL A 322 -1.53 23.29 -16.78
N PRO A 323 -1.07 22.67 -15.69
CA PRO A 323 -1.95 22.23 -14.62
C PRO A 323 -2.79 23.39 -14.05
N GLU A 324 -4.09 23.20 -13.95
CA GLU A 324 -5.02 24.18 -13.38
C GLU A 324 -5.43 23.78 -11.95
N VAL A 325 -5.47 24.76 -11.04
CA VAL A 325 -5.94 24.55 -9.67
C VAL A 325 -7.46 24.44 -9.67
N HIS A 326 -7.99 23.38 -9.06
CA HIS A 326 -9.43 23.19 -8.96
C HIS A 326 -10.09 24.26 -8.08
N PRO A 327 -11.29 24.80 -8.40
CA PRO A 327 -11.95 25.83 -7.58
C PRO A 327 -12.21 25.44 -6.12
N LYS A 328 -12.39 24.15 -5.86
CA LYS A 328 -12.54 23.57 -4.50
C LYS A 328 -11.23 23.33 -3.76
N ASP A 329 -10.10 23.63 -4.39
CA ASP A 329 -8.76 23.54 -3.81
C ASP A 329 -8.16 24.92 -3.48
N THR A 330 -8.97 25.98 -3.52
CA THR A 330 -8.61 27.31 -3.02
C THR A 330 -8.60 27.38 -1.50
N ASP A 331 -7.93 28.41 -0.97
CA ASP A 331 -7.67 28.55 0.47
C ASP A 331 -8.95 28.55 1.33
N ASP A 332 -10.04 29.18 0.87
CA ASP A 332 -11.32 29.21 1.60
C ASP A 332 -11.93 27.80 1.78
N TYR A 333 -11.86 26.96 0.74
CA TYR A 333 -12.35 25.58 0.82
C TYR A 333 -11.43 24.73 1.69
N VAL A 334 -10.11 24.90 1.55
CA VAL A 334 -9.12 24.20 2.38
C VAL A 334 -9.32 24.54 3.86
N GLU A 335 -9.49 25.82 4.21
CA GLU A 335 -9.73 26.25 5.59
C GLU A 335 -10.99 25.59 6.17
N LYS A 336 -12.08 25.59 5.40
CA LYS A 336 -13.33 24.93 5.80
C LYS A 336 -13.12 23.44 6.05
N ARG A 337 -12.42 22.74 5.16
CA ARG A 337 -12.08 21.31 5.32
C ARG A 337 -11.26 21.05 6.57
N VAL A 338 -10.21 21.84 6.80
CA VAL A 338 -9.34 21.75 7.98
C VAL A 338 -10.16 21.92 9.26
N ARG A 339 -11.07 22.89 9.32
CA ARG A 339 -11.95 23.11 10.48
C ARG A 339 -12.80 21.88 10.77
N SER A 340 -13.50 21.33 9.77
CA SER A 340 -14.30 20.11 9.94
C SER A 340 -13.47 18.91 10.41
N LEU A 341 -12.26 18.73 9.86
CA LEU A 341 -11.37 17.64 10.26
C LEU A 341 -10.96 17.74 11.73
N VAL A 342 -10.57 18.94 12.17
CA VAL A 342 -10.16 19.17 13.55
C VAL A 342 -11.32 18.98 14.52
N GLU A 343 -12.51 19.48 14.17
CA GLU A 343 -13.74 19.30 14.97
C GLU A 343 -14.11 17.83 15.17
N GLU A 344 -13.87 16.98 14.17
CA GLU A 344 -14.16 15.54 14.23
C GLU A 344 -12.98 14.67 14.71
N GLY A 345 -11.94 15.30 15.29
CA GLY A 345 -10.89 14.60 16.03
C GLY A 345 -9.66 14.16 15.21
N ALA A 346 -9.41 14.76 14.04
CA ALA A 346 -8.26 14.42 13.19
C ALA A 346 -6.93 14.47 13.94
N VAL A 347 -6.72 15.42 14.85
CA VAL A 347 -5.48 15.51 15.65
C VAL A 347 -5.27 14.25 16.50
N ALA A 348 -6.33 13.76 17.15
CA ALA A 348 -6.26 12.56 17.96
C ALA A 348 -6.07 11.29 17.09
N ALA A 349 -6.64 11.26 15.87
CA ALA A 349 -6.33 10.23 14.89
C ALA A 349 -4.84 10.23 14.53
N CYS A 350 -4.26 11.40 14.21
CA CYS A 350 -2.83 11.53 13.89
C CYS A 350 -1.93 10.99 15.01
N VAL A 351 -2.27 11.27 16.27
CA VAL A 351 -1.55 10.73 17.44
C VAL A 351 -1.69 9.20 17.53
N ALA A 352 -2.86 8.65 17.19
CA ALA A 352 -3.07 7.19 17.23
C ALA A 352 -2.19 6.46 16.21
N ILE A 353 -2.00 7.05 15.02
CA ILE A 353 -1.26 6.44 13.92
C ILE A 353 0.20 6.91 13.79
N SER A 354 0.69 7.76 14.69
CA SER A 354 2.07 8.25 14.65
C SER A 354 3.10 7.24 15.17
N LYS A 355 2.67 6.10 15.73
CA LYS A 355 3.55 5.06 16.31
C LYS A 355 4.24 4.17 15.25
N THR A 356 4.33 4.63 14.01
CA THR A 356 4.93 3.88 12.90
C THR A 356 6.40 4.24 12.72
N GLU A 357 7.19 3.29 12.24
CA GLU A 357 8.59 3.50 11.82
C GLU A 357 8.70 4.00 10.37
N SER A 358 7.58 4.23 9.69
CA SER A 358 7.57 4.74 8.32
C SER A 358 7.86 6.24 8.30
N HIS A 359 9.08 6.62 7.90
CA HIS A 359 9.45 8.04 7.74
C HIS A 359 8.49 8.79 6.82
N LYS A 360 8.04 8.16 5.72
CA LYS A 360 7.08 8.77 4.79
C LYS A 360 5.72 9.02 5.43
N ALA A 361 5.22 8.09 6.25
CA ALA A 361 3.95 8.30 6.95
C ALA A 361 4.06 9.44 7.98
N LEU A 362 5.19 9.50 8.71
CA LEU A 362 5.44 10.59 9.66
C LEU A 362 5.58 11.94 8.97
N GLU A 363 6.22 11.99 7.81
CA GLU A 363 6.31 13.19 6.97
C GLU A 363 4.92 13.66 6.52
N LEU A 364 4.05 12.74 6.08
CA LEU A 364 2.66 13.07 5.73
C LEU A 364 1.87 13.59 6.95
N LEU A 365 2.11 13.08 8.16
CA LEU A 365 1.45 13.58 9.37
C LEU A 365 1.97 14.95 9.84
N ALA A 366 3.19 15.30 9.49
CA ALA A 366 3.80 16.58 9.86
C ALA A 366 3.33 17.73 8.95
N ARG A 367 2.95 17.41 7.72
CA ARG A 367 2.31 18.29 6.75
C ARG A 367 0.84 18.53 7.12
#